data_AF-A0AA42B924-F1
#
_entry.id   AF-A0AA42B924-F1
#
_cell.length_a   1.000
_cell.length_b   1.000
_cell.length_c   1.000
_cell.angle_alpha   90.00
_cell.angle_beta   90.00
_cell.angle_gamma   90.00
#
_symmetry.space_group_name_H-M   'P 1'
#
loop_
_entity.id
_entity.type
_entity.pdbx_description
1 polymer ?
#
loop_
_entity_poly.entity_id
_entity_poly.type
_entity_poly.pdbx_seq_one_letter_code
_entity_poly.pdbx_strand_id
1 'polypeptide(L)'
;MRNLIHRSRYHWLRNRHHLKAHHGEQLNALTGHLVDTSLVWYFKEKARDIWKGNRVRGAKSAWQEWIELALVANIPALTNVANLIKGRLWGILNAMRHQVSNGLAEALNSRIRTIRV
;
A
#
# COMPACT_ATOMS: atom_id res chain seq x y z
N MET A 1 -15.12 5.34 23.27
CA MET A 1 -14.92 5.76 21.86
C MET A 1 -13.59 6.45 21.61
N ARG A 2 -13.27 7.61 22.23
CA ARG A 2 -11.97 8.29 22.04
C ARG A 2 -10.74 7.37 22.23
N ASN A 3 -10.77 6.49 23.22
CA ASN A 3 -9.66 5.57 23.51
C ASN A 3 -9.42 4.47 22.45
N LEU A 4 -10.44 4.12 21.64
CA LEU A 4 -10.31 3.12 20.56
C LEU A 4 -9.60 3.70 19.33
N ILE A 5 -9.97 4.93 18.95
CA ILE A 5 -9.39 5.63 17.79
C ILE A 5 -7.99 6.15 18.13
N HIS A 6 -7.79 6.62 19.36
CA HIS A 6 -6.53 7.16 19.83
C HIS A 6 -5.44 6.07 19.82
N ARG A 7 -4.28 6.37 19.22
CA ARG A 7 -3.15 5.44 19.00
C ARG A 7 -3.44 4.23 18.08
N SER A 8 -4.54 4.25 17.32
CA SER A 8 -4.86 3.17 16.37
C SER A 8 -3.93 3.09 15.14
N ARG A 9 -3.10 4.12 14.89
CA ARG A 9 -2.17 4.23 13.75
C ARG A 9 -1.39 2.94 13.46
N TYR A 10 -0.79 2.34 14.49
CA TYR A 10 0.06 1.16 14.30
C TYR A 10 -0.71 -0.09 13.91
N HIS A 11 -2.02 -0.17 14.20
CA HIS A 11 -2.85 -1.29 13.77
C HIS A 11 -3.02 -1.31 12.24
N TRP A 12 -3.21 -0.13 11.63
CA TRP A 12 -3.32 0.03 10.17
C TRP A 12 -1.99 -0.20 9.42
N LEU A 13 -0.84 -0.14 10.10
CA LEU A 13 0.44 -0.40 9.43
C LEU A 13 0.74 -1.90 9.27
N ARG A 14 -0.01 -2.78 9.95
CA ARG A 14 0.22 -4.23 9.92
C ARG A 14 -0.11 -4.84 8.58
N ASN A 15 0.61 -5.92 8.27
CA ASN A 15 0.40 -6.80 7.13
C ASN A 15 -0.78 -7.73 7.40
N ARG A 16 -1.74 -7.81 6.47
CA ARG A 16 -2.86 -8.75 6.55
C ARG A 16 -2.38 -10.20 6.65
N HIS A 17 -1.33 -10.55 5.92
CA HIS A 17 -0.79 -11.92 5.90
C HIS A 17 -0.18 -12.36 7.25
N HIS A 18 0.18 -11.41 8.12
CA HIS A 18 0.75 -11.71 9.45
C HIS A 18 -0.17 -11.22 10.59
N LEU A 19 -1.45 -11.00 10.30
CA LEU A 19 -2.38 -10.48 11.28
C LEU A 19 -2.80 -11.59 12.24
N LYS A 20 -2.51 -11.43 13.53
CA LYS A 20 -3.04 -12.32 14.59
C LYS A 20 -4.54 -12.10 14.76
N ALA A 21 -5.28 -13.12 15.19
CA ALA A 21 -6.74 -13.06 15.37
C ALA A 21 -7.20 -11.82 16.17
N HIS A 22 -6.59 -11.57 17.33
CA HIS A 22 -6.92 -10.40 18.17
C HIS A 22 -6.68 -9.05 17.48
N HIS A 23 -5.73 -8.95 16.56
CA HIS A 23 -5.52 -7.73 15.77
C HIS A 23 -6.58 -7.56 14.67
N GLY A 24 -7.10 -8.67 14.14
CA GLY A 24 -8.21 -8.66 13.19
C GLY A 24 -9.49 -8.13 13.84
N GLU A 25 -9.80 -8.60 15.04
CA GLU A 25 -10.93 -8.10 15.83
C GLU A 25 -10.80 -6.61 16.13
N GLN A 26 -9.60 -6.15 16.50
CA GLN A 26 -9.32 -4.73 16.71
C GLN A 26 -9.51 -3.89 15.43
N LEU A 27 -9.05 -4.37 14.27
CA LEU A 27 -9.27 -3.66 13.00
C LEU A 27 -10.76 -3.62 12.66
N ASN A 28 -11.49 -4.73 12.82
CA ASN A 28 -12.92 -4.80 12.57
C ASN A 28 -13.70 -3.82 13.46
N ALA A 29 -13.35 -3.72 14.75
CA ALA A 29 -13.94 -2.75 15.66
C ALA A 29 -13.67 -1.29 15.26
N LEU A 30 -12.54 -1.01 14.58
CA LEU A 30 -12.20 0.33 14.11
C LEU A 30 -12.81 0.68 12.76
N THR A 31 -13.08 -0.31 11.89
CA THR A 31 -13.63 -0.12 10.55
C THR A 31 -14.94 0.68 10.56
N GLY A 32 -15.84 0.40 11.50
CA GLY A 32 -17.11 1.13 11.63
C GLY A 32 -16.97 2.59 12.05
N HIS A 33 -15.79 3.01 12.53
CA HIS A 33 -15.52 4.37 13.01
C HIS A 33 -14.55 5.15 12.13
N LEU A 34 -13.72 4.46 11.35
CA LEU A 34 -12.67 5.04 10.51
C LEU A 34 -12.78 4.49 9.08
N VAL A 35 -13.94 4.68 8.46
CA VAL A 35 -14.30 4.09 7.17
C VAL A 35 -13.24 4.40 6.11
N ASP A 36 -12.86 5.65 5.92
CA ASP A 36 -11.85 6.03 4.93
C ASP A 36 -10.50 5.37 5.21
N THR A 37 -10.07 5.33 6.48
CA THR A 37 -8.79 4.71 6.87
C THR A 37 -8.83 3.21 6.60
N SER A 38 -9.95 2.56 6.89
CA SER A 38 -10.15 1.14 6.64
C SER A 38 -10.15 0.81 5.14
N LEU A 39 -10.76 1.68 4.33
CA LEU A 39 -10.80 1.53 2.88
C LEU A 39 -9.39 1.71 2.30
N VAL A 40 -8.66 2.75 2.70
CA VAL A 40 -7.25 2.96 2.30
C VAL A 40 -6.38 1.78 2.72
N TRP A 41 -6.59 1.22 3.93
CA TRP A 41 -5.87 0.03 4.37
C TRP A 41 -6.13 -1.17 3.47
N TYR A 42 -7.39 -1.42 3.11
CA TYR A 42 -7.77 -2.48 2.18
C TYR A 42 -7.08 -2.31 0.83
N PHE A 43 -7.12 -1.11 0.25
CA PHE A 43 -6.43 -0.81 -1.02
C PHE A 43 -4.92 -1.02 -0.92
N LYS A 44 -4.29 -0.64 0.20
CA LYS A 44 -2.86 -0.88 0.47
C LYS A 44 -2.53 -2.39 0.45
N GLU A 45 -3.35 -3.21 1.08
CA GLU A 45 -3.13 -4.67 1.12
C GLU A 45 -3.39 -5.31 -0.26
N LYS A 46 -4.40 -4.85 -1.00
CA LYS A 46 -4.62 -5.28 -2.40
C LYS A 46 -3.45 -4.93 -3.31
N ALA A 47 -2.90 -3.72 -3.21
CA ALA A 47 -1.72 -3.31 -3.97
C ALA A 47 -0.50 -4.20 -3.64
N ARG A 48 -0.35 -4.59 -2.36
CA ARG A 48 0.69 -5.53 -1.92
C ARG A 48 0.52 -6.92 -2.54
N ASP A 49 -0.70 -7.43 -2.61
CA ASP A 49 -0.99 -8.72 -3.24
C ASP A 49 -0.64 -8.70 -4.73
N ILE A 50 -1.01 -7.62 -5.44
CA ILE A 50 -0.63 -7.43 -6.84
C ILE A 50 0.89 -7.39 -6.99
N TRP A 51 1.59 -6.59 -6.17
CA TRP A 51 3.04 -6.44 -6.22
C TRP A 51 3.79 -7.76 -5.94
N LYS A 52 3.33 -8.55 -4.96
CA LYS A 52 3.92 -9.86 -4.63
C LYS A 52 3.48 -10.98 -5.56
N GLY A 53 2.44 -10.76 -6.37
CA GLY A 53 1.96 -11.71 -7.36
C GLY A 53 3.06 -12.02 -8.37
N ASN A 54 3.62 -13.23 -8.30
CA ASN A 54 4.82 -13.65 -9.04
C ASN A 54 4.62 -13.80 -10.57
N ARG A 55 3.49 -13.34 -11.11
CA ARG A 55 3.12 -13.51 -12.52
C ARG A 55 2.89 -12.14 -13.15
N VAL A 56 3.82 -11.72 -14.00
CA VAL A 56 3.68 -10.51 -14.85
C VAL A 56 2.42 -10.60 -15.71
N ARG A 57 2.04 -11.81 -16.13
CA ARG A 57 0.81 -12.09 -16.87
C ARG A 57 -0.40 -11.77 -15.98
N GLY A 58 -1.08 -10.67 -16.30
CA GLY A 58 -2.24 -10.16 -15.55
C GLY A 58 -1.92 -9.00 -14.61
N ALA A 59 -0.65 -8.74 -14.28
CA ALA A 59 -0.27 -7.66 -13.36
C ALA A 59 -0.71 -6.27 -13.86
N LYS A 60 -0.59 -6.01 -15.17
CA LYS A 60 -1.06 -4.75 -15.78
C LYS A 60 -2.56 -4.56 -15.55
N SER A 61 -3.36 -5.58 -15.85
CA SER A 61 -4.83 -5.52 -15.68
C SER A 61 -5.20 -5.33 -14.22
N ALA A 62 -4.56 -6.06 -13.31
CA ALA A 62 -4.82 -5.94 -11.88
C ALA A 62 -4.48 -4.53 -11.34
N TRP A 63 -3.38 -3.93 -11.81
CA TRP A 63 -3.06 -2.55 -11.47
C TRP A 63 -4.05 -1.55 -12.06
N GLN A 64 -4.53 -1.76 -13.30
CA GLN A 64 -5.54 -0.89 -13.92
C GLN A 64 -6.86 -0.93 -13.15
N GLU A 65 -7.36 -2.13 -12.83
CA GLU A 65 -8.54 -2.32 -11.99
C GLU A 65 -8.36 -1.67 -10.61
N TRP A 66 -7.20 -1.87 -9.97
CA TRP A 66 -6.89 -1.24 -8.69
C TRP A 66 -6.92 0.29 -8.78
N ILE A 67 -6.36 0.88 -9.84
CA ILE A 67 -6.35 2.34 -10.06
C ILE A 67 -7.79 2.84 -10.22
N GLU A 68 -8.59 2.19 -11.05
CA GLU A 68 -9.98 2.59 -11.31
C GLU A 68 -10.81 2.58 -10.02
N LEU A 69 -10.76 1.47 -9.27
CA LEU A 69 -11.47 1.35 -7.99
C LEU A 69 -10.97 2.39 -6.97
N ALA A 70 -9.65 2.66 -6.93
CA ALA A 70 -9.07 3.63 -6.02
C ALA A 70 -9.48 5.08 -6.35
N LEU A 71 -9.66 5.42 -7.62
CA LEU A 71 -10.18 6.71 -8.06
C LEU A 71 -11.67 6.86 -7.73
N VAL A 72 -12.47 5.80 -7.94
CA VAL A 72 -13.91 5.78 -7.61
C VAL A 72 -14.15 5.94 -6.11
N ALA A 73 -13.28 5.42 -5.26
CA ALA A 73 -13.37 5.57 -3.80
C ALA A 73 -13.31 7.05 -3.33
N ASN A 74 -12.82 7.97 -4.17
CA ASN A 74 -12.81 9.42 -3.93
C ASN A 74 -12.22 9.87 -2.58
N ILE A 75 -11.26 9.12 -2.04
CA ILE A 75 -10.50 9.52 -0.84
C ILE A 75 -9.25 10.28 -1.32
N PRO A 76 -9.08 11.58 -0.99
CA PRO A 76 -8.02 12.42 -1.58
C PRO A 76 -6.61 11.82 -1.50
N ALA A 77 -6.25 11.23 -0.35
CA ALA A 77 -4.96 10.58 -0.17
C ALA A 77 -4.79 9.34 -1.08
N LEU A 78 -5.84 8.53 -1.23
CA LEU A 78 -5.83 7.34 -2.09
C LEU A 78 -5.82 7.72 -3.57
N THR A 79 -6.63 8.71 -3.97
CA THR A 79 -6.69 9.26 -5.32
C THR A 79 -5.32 9.77 -5.78
N ASN A 80 -4.60 10.49 -4.91
CA ASN A 80 -3.25 10.95 -5.20
C ASN A 80 -2.28 9.78 -5.46
N VAL A 81 -2.35 8.73 -4.66
CA VAL A 81 -1.54 7.51 -4.84
C VAL A 81 -1.92 6.78 -6.14
N ALA A 82 -3.21 6.69 -6.45
CA ALA A 82 -3.70 6.07 -7.69
C ALA A 82 -3.18 6.80 -8.93
N ASN A 83 -3.23 8.13 -8.95
CA ASN A 83 -2.67 8.94 -10.03
C ASN A 83 -1.15 8.78 -10.15
N LEU A 84 -0.43 8.73 -9.03
CA LEU A 84 1.02 8.48 -9.03
C LEU A 84 1.37 7.12 -9.65
N ILE A 85 0.65 6.06 -9.25
CA ILE A 85 0.83 4.71 -9.79
C ILE A 85 0.48 4.68 -11.26
N LYS A 86 -0.64 5.30 -11.68
CA LYS A 86 -1.04 5.42 -13.09
C LYS A 86 0.06 6.03 -13.95
N GLY A 87 0.65 7.14 -13.50
CA GLY A 87 1.75 7.82 -14.23
C GLY A 87 3.05 7.02 -14.27
N ARG A 88 3.26 6.08 -13.34
CA ARG A 88 4.50 5.27 -13.23
C ARG A 88 4.29 3.79 -13.54
N LEU A 89 3.13 3.41 -14.06
CA LEU A 89 2.72 2.01 -14.19
C LEU A 89 3.71 1.17 -15.01
N TRP A 90 4.27 1.74 -16.08
CA TRP A 90 5.28 1.08 -16.90
C TRP A 90 6.54 0.71 -16.09
N GLY A 91 7.03 1.63 -15.26
CA GLY A 91 8.20 1.39 -14.40
C GLY A 91 7.91 0.35 -13.32
N ILE A 92 6.72 0.39 -12.73
CA ILE A 92 6.25 -0.60 -11.74
C ILE A 92 6.22 -2.00 -12.35
N LEU A 93 5.63 -2.17 -13.54
CA LEU A 93 5.56 -3.45 -14.23
C LEU A 93 6.94 -3.98 -14.62
N ASN A 94 7.85 -3.11 -15.05
CA ASN A 94 9.23 -3.49 -15.32
C ASN A 94 9.98 -3.93 -14.06
N ALA A 95 9.80 -3.23 -12.94
CA ALA A 95 10.40 -3.61 -11.67
C ALA A 95 9.88 -4.98 -11.20
N MET A 96 8.58 -5.25 -11.33
CA MET A 96 7.99 -6.56 -11.03
C MET A 96 8.56 -7.66 -11.95
N ARG A 97 8.66 -7.39 -13.27
CA ARG A 97 9.18 -8.37 -14.24
C ARG A 97 10.63 -8.77 -13.97
N HIS A 98 11.47 -7.80 -13.59
CA HIS A 98 12.89 -8.02 -13.36
C HIS A 98 13.23 -8.26 -11.88
N GLN A 99 12.22 -8.37 -11.01
CA GLN A 99 12.37 -8.50 -9.56
C GLN A 99 13.38 -7.50 -8.96
N VAL A 100 13.31 -6.24 -9.43
CA VAL A 100 14.26 -5.21 -9.02
C VAL A 100 14.09 -4.93 -7.53
N SER A 101 15.17 -5.09 -6.77
CA SER A 101 15.19 -4.73 -5.35
C SER A 101 15.51 -3.24 -5.17
N ASN A 102 14.95 -2.62 -4.13
CA ASN A 102 15.28 -1.24 -3.75
C ASN A 102 16.65 -1.12 -3.06
N GLY A 103 17.33 -2.25 -2.78
CA GLY A 103 18.52 -2.28 -1.93
C GLY A 103 19.69 -1.44 -2.47
N LEU A 104 19.92 -1.46 -3.80
CA LEU A 104 20.96 -0.61 -4.41
C LEU A 104 20.61 0.88 -4.33
N ALA A 105 19.35 1.24 -4.58
CA ALA A 105 18.89 2.62 -4.47
C ALA A 105 18.98 3.13 -3.01
N GLU A 106 18.64 2.28 -2.04
CA GLU A 106 18.79 2.57 -0.62
C GLU A 106 20.25 2.74 -0.20
N ALA A 107 21.14 1.85 -0.66
CA ALA A 107 22.57 1.96 -0.40
C ALA A 107 23.17 3.27 -0.95
N LEU A 108 22.78 3.66 -2.17
CA LEU A 108 23.17 4.93 -2.75
C LEU A 108 22.62 6.13 -1.96
N ASN A 109 21.33 6.09 -1.59
CA ASN A 109 20.71 7.14 -0.77
C ASN A 109 21.39 7.29 0.60
N SER A 110 21.80 6.18 1.22
CA SER A 110 22.54 6.18 2.48
C SER A 110 23.90 6.87 2.31
N ARG A 111 24.66 6.53 1.26
CA ARG A 111 25.96 7.16 0.96
C ARG A 111 25.82 8.67 0.67
N ILE A 112 24.83 9.07 -0.12
CA ILE A 112 24.56 10.50 -0.39
C ILE A 112 24.21 11.24 0.91
N ARG A 113 23.39 10.62 1.77
CA ARG A 113 23.07 11.20 3.09
C ARG A 113 24.33 11.38 3.93
N THR A 114 25.26 10.42 3.95
CA THR A 114 26.52 10.52 4.69
C THR A 114 27.41 11.67 4.20
N ILE A 115 27.37 12.03 2.91
CA ILE A 115 28.16 13.14 2.33
C ILE A 115 27.49 14.51 2.57
N ARG A 116 26.17 14.54 2.78
CA ARG A 116 25.39 15.76 3.04
C ARG A 116 25.34 16.15 4.53
N VAL A 117 25.97 15.36 5.41
CA VAL A 117 26.20 15.68 6.83
C VAL A 117 27.59 16.30 6.95
#